data_AF-A0A7Y5D558-F1
#
_entry.id   AF-A0A7Y5D558-F1
#
_cell.length_a   1.000
_cell.length_b   1.000
_cell.length_c   1.000
_cell.angle_alpha   90.00
_cell.angle_beta   90.00
_cell.angle_gamma   90.00
#
_symmetry.space_group_name_H-M   'P 1'
#
loop_
_entity.id
_entity.type
_entity.pdbx_description
1 polymer ?
#
loop_
_entity_poly.entity_id
_entity_poly.type
_entity_poly.pdbx_seq_one_letter_code
_entity_poly.pdbx_strand_id
1 'polypeptide(L)'
;MTQKPYLFNEGSLSFAQESFTDRTVNVLTLGLPETSAMNLTISRDQLQLGEDLAAYVARQIAMMEKQIIGYKLKRRWQNILGSGDLAVKGESIEATHKTSNNSLLYQWQSGFAFYDEKNPNRVLVFSVTQKKPFAPEFEDYWQNLLTSFQRNT
;
A
#
# COMPACT_ATOMS: atom_id res chain seq x y z
N MET A 1 -2.24 1.91 30.03
CA MET A 1 -1.47 1.73 28.78
C MET A 1 -1.12 3.12 28.27
N THR A 2 0.16 3.47 28.18
CA THR A 2 0.59 4.77 27.67
C THR A 2 0.37 4.77 26.16
N GLN A 3 -0.47 5.68 25.66
CA GLN A 3 -0.77 5.78 24.22
C GLN A 3 0.52 6.13 23.47
N LYS A 4 0.93 5.30 22.49
CA LYS A 4 2.11 5.60 21.67
C LYS A 4 1.85 6.91 20.89
N PRO A 5 2.86 7.79 20.76
CA PRO A 5 2.72 8.99 19.96
C PRO A 5 2.47 8.63 18.49
N TYR A 6 1.66 9.42 17.82
CA TYR A 6 1.49 9.36 16.38
C TYR A 6 2.66 10.09 15.71
N LEU A 7 3.44 9.37 14.91
CA LEU A 7 4.66 9.88 14.28
C LEU A 7 4.39 10.23 12.81
N PHE A 8 4.93 11.36 12.39
CA PHE A 8 5.01 11.80 10.99
C PHE A 8 6.40 12.41 10.76
N ASN A 9 6.72 12.76 9.51
CA ASN A 9 8.07 13.17 9.14
C ASN A 9 8.52 14.44 9.87
N GLU A 10 7.60 15.35 10.17
CA GLU A 10 7.84 16.65 10.79
C GLU A 10 7.83 16.61 12.33
N GLY A 11 7.35 15.53 12.95
CA GLY A 11 7.20 15.48 14.41
C GLY A 11 6.25 14.40 14.91
N SER A 12 5.64 14.66 16.08
CA SER A 12 4.73 13.71 16.71
C SER A 12 3.61 14.36 17.51
N LEU A 13 2.50 13.64 17.68
CA LEU A 13 1.37 14.02 18.52
C LEU A 13 1.05 12.94 19.54
N SER A 14 0.63 13.33 20.73
CA SER A 14 0.06 12.42 21.72
C SER A 14 -1.45 12.62 21.77
N PHE A 15 -2.20 11.55 21.53
CA PHE A 15 -3.63 11.57 21.79
C PHE A 15 -3.84 11.27 23.28
N ALA A 16 -4.64 12.08 23.96
CA ALA A 16 -4.83 11.92 25.41
C ALA A 16 -6.00 10.97 25.74
N GLN A 17 -7.07 10.94 24.92
CA GLN A 17 -8.34 10.29 25.28
C GLN A 17 -9.18 9.78 24.09
N GLU A 18 -8.81 10.04 22.84
CA GLU A 18 -9.62 9.67 21.67
C GLU A 18 -9.04 8.48 20.88
N SER A 19 -9.94 7.68 20.29
CA SER A 19 -9.61 6.55 19.42
C SER A 19 -9.80 6.93 17.96
N PHE A 20 -8.78 7.54 17.36
CA PHE A 20 -8.79 7.80 15.92
C PHE A 20 -8.50 6.53 15.13
N THR A 21 -9.27 6.32 14.06
CA THR A 21 -8.90 5.35 13.02
C THR A 21 -7.96 6.04 12.05
N ASP A 22 -6.72 5.56 11.99
CA ASP A 22 -5.72 6.04 11.03
C ASP A 22 -6.11 5.67 9.60
N ARG A 23 -6.37 6.69 8.78
CA ARG A 23 -6.65 6.61 7.34
C ARG A 23 -5.64 7.43 6.53
N THR A 24 -4.46 7.70 7.09
CA THR A 24 -3.46 8.54 6.43
C THR A 24 -2.98 7.91 5.12
N VAL A 25 -2.96 8.73 4.07
CA VAL A 25 -2.35 8.40 2.78
C VAL A 25 -1.12 9.29 2.61
N ASN A 26 0.06 8.68 2.53
CA ASN A 26 1.26 9.39 2.12
C ASN A 26 1.33 9.39 0.59
N VAL A 27 1.58 10.54 -0.01
CA VAL A 27 1.74 10.71 -1.46
C VAL A 27 3.14 11.22 -1.74
N LEU A 28 3.92 10.45 -2.48
CA LEU A 28 5.30 10.74 -2.85
C LEU A 28 5.39 10.78 -4.38
N THR A 29 5.70 11.95 -4.91
CA THR A 29 5.70 12.24 -6.35
C THR A 29 7.14 12.39 -6.83
N LEU A 30 7.52 11.64 -7.87
CA LEU A 30 8.81 11.86 -8.52
C LEU A 30 8.69 12.98 -9.56
N GLY A 31 9.35 14.11 -9.32
CA GLY A 31 9.25 15.32 -10.16
C GLY A 31 8.18 16.30 -9.68
N LEU A 32 7.71 17.18 -10.58
CA LEU A 32 6.61 18.11 -10.24
C LEU A 32 5.27 17.36 -10.25
N PRO A 33 4.31 17.70 -9.35
CA PRO A 33 2.99 17.06 -9.30
C PRO A 33 2.27 16.98 -10.65
N GLU A 34 2.37 18.03 -11.45
CA GLU A 34 1.69 18.13 -12.75
C GLU A 34 2.33 17.28 -13.85
N THR A 35 3.64 17.01 -13.75
CA THR A 35 4.42 16.32 -14.78
C THR A 35 4.93 14.96 -14.35
N SER A 36 4.58 14.52 -13.13
CA SER A 36 5.15 13.32 -12.54
C SER A 36 4.93 12.10 -13.40
N ALA A 37 6.03 11.41 -13.66
CA ALA A 37 6.02 10.14 -14.37
C ALA A 37 5.52 8.99 -13.48
N MET A 38 5.69 9.12 -12.16
CA MET A 38 5.47 8.05 -11.19
C MET A 38 5.06 8.62 -9.82
N ASN A 39 3.94 8.12 -9.29
CA ASN A 39 3.46 8.45 -7.95
C ASN A 39 3.46 7.20 -7.08
N LEU A 40 4.10 7.28 -5.92
CA LEU A 40 4.03 6.30 -4.85
C LEU A 40 3.02 6.78 -3.79
N THR A 41 2.13 5.88 -3.40
CA THR A 41 1.18 6.10 -2.32
C THR A 41 1.33 5.03 -1.26
N ILE A 42 1.22 5.42 0.01
CA ILE A 42 1.21 4.50 1.15
C ILE A 42 -0.05 4.79 1.95
N SER A 43 -0.98 3.85 1.97
CA SER A 43 -2.30 4.01 2.59
C SER A 43 -2.56 2.96 3.66
N ARG A 44 -3.49 3.25 4.57
CA ARG A 44 -3.93 2.34 5.63
C ARG A 44 -5.32 1.82 5.32
N ASP A 45 -5.50 0.53 5.57
CA ASP A 45 -6.80 -0.11 5.57
C ASP A 45 -6.90 -1.13 6.71
N GLN A 46 -8.04 -1.80 6.81
CA GLN A 46 -8.28 -2.82 7.82
C GLN A 46 -8.87 -4.10 7.20
N LEU A 47 -8.45 -5.23 7.76
CA LEU A 47 -9.11 -6.51 7.52
C LEU A 47 -10.49 -6.49 8.16
N GLN A 48 -11.47 -7.10 7.49
CA GLN A 48 -12.75 -7.41 8.11
C GLN A 48 -12.60 -8.50 9.17
N LEU A 49 -13.62 -8.67 10.01
CA LEU A 49 -13.61 -9.70 11.05
C LEU A 49 -13.50 -11.10 10.41
N GLY A 50 -12.44 -11.84 10.75
CA GLY A 50 -12.17 -13.16 10.20
C GLY A 50 -11.62 -13.17 8.76
N GLU A 51 -11.35 -12.00 8.18
CA GLU A 51 -10.73 -11.89 6.86
C GLU A 51 -9.22 -12.09 6.96
N ASP A 52 -8.68 -12.98 6.13
CA ASP A 52 -7.23 -13.10 5.94
C ASP A 52 -6.73 -12.17 4.81
N LEU A 53 -5.41 -12.06 4.65
CA LEU A 53 -4.81 -11.22 3.62
C LEU A 53 -5.26 -11.59 2.20
N ALA A 54 -5.41 -12.89 1.90
CA ALA A 54 -5.76 -13.34 0.56
C ALA A 54 -7.20 -12.96 0.19
N ALA A 55 -8.12 -13.08 1.15
CA ALA A 55 -9.50 -12.63 1.04
C ALA A 55 -9.60 -11.11 0.95
N TYR A 56 -8.81 -10.38 1.75
CA TYR A 56 -8.68 -8.93 1.66
C TYR A 56 -8.28 -8.48 0.25
N VAL A 57 -7.20 -9.04 -0.32
CA VAL A 57 -6.74 -8.67 -1.66
C VAL A 57 -7.79 -9.01 -2.71
N ALA A 58 -8.47 -10.16 -2.60
CA ALA A 58 -9.57 -10.50 -3.50
C ALA A 58 -10.72 -9.49 -3.44
N ARG A 59 -11.11 -9.03 -2.23
CA ARG A 59 -12.11 -7.99 -2.03
C ARG A 59 -11.69 -6.65 -2.64
N GLN A 60 -10.42 -6.25 -2.47
CA GLN A 60 -9.90 -5.02 -3.07
C GLN A 60 -9.92 -5.08 -4.60
N ILE A 61 -9.52 -6.21 -5.20
CA ILE A 61 -9.59 -6.42 -6.66
C ILE A 61 -11.03 -6.28 -7.15
N ALA A 62 -11.99 -6.96 -6.51
CA ALA A 62 -13.40 -6.90 -6.89
C ALA A 62 -13.98 -5.47 -6.77
N MET A 63 -13.57 -4.71 -5.75
CA MET A 63 -13.94 -3.31 -5.60
C MET A 63 -13.38 -2.44 -6.73
N MET A 64 -12.10 -2.63 -7.09
CA MET A 64 -11.43 -1.90 -8.17
C MET A 64 -12.07 -2.22 -9.54
N GLU A 65 -12.38 -3.48 -9.80
CA GLU A 65 -13.10 -3.92 -11.02
C GLU A 65 -14.48 -3.26 -11.15
N LYS A 66 -15.18 -3.10 -10.04
CA LYS A 66 -16.50 -2.46 -10.01
C LYS A 66 -16.44 -0.94 -10.18
N GLN A 67 -15.43 -0.29 -9.60
CA GLN A 67 -15.38 1.17 -9.48
C GLN A 67 -14.53 1.86 -10.55
N ILE A 68 -13.56 1.15 -11.14
CA ILE A 68 -12.59 1.74 -12.06
C ILE A 68 -12.81 1.21 -13.48
N ILE A 69 -13.14 2.14 -14.38
CA ILE A 69 -13.40 1.84 -15.78
C ILE A 69 -12.17 1.20 -16.43
N GLY A 70 -12.37 0.03 -17.02
CA GLY A 70 -11.34 -0.69 -17.75
C GLY A 70 -10.22 -1.26 -16.89
N TYR A 71 -10.46 -1.44 -15.58
CA TYR A 71 -9.54 -2.16 -14.70
C TYR A 71 -9.29 -3.58 -15.24
N LYS A 72 -8.02 -3.97 -15.26
CA LYS A 72 -7.57 -5.31 -15.67
C LYS A 72 -6.42 -5.74 -14.77
N LEU A 73 -6.65 -6.75 -13.95
CA LEU A 73 -5.58 -7.45 -13.23
C LEU A 73 -4.65 -8.15 -14.23
N LYS A 74 -3.34 -8.05 -14.00
CA LYS A 74 -2.29 -8.67 -14.83
C LYS A 74 -1.58 -9.78 -14.10
N ARG A 75 -1.23 -9.54 -12.83
CA ARG A 75 -0.42 -10.44 -12.02
C ARG A 75 -0.83 -10.31 -10.55
N ARG A 76 -0.74 -11.41 -9.81
CA ARG A 76 -0.88 -11.47 -8.35
C ARG A 76 0.15 -12.44 -7.80
N TRP A 77 0.89 -12.07 -6.76
CA TRP A 77 1.94 -12.91 -6.18
C TRP A 77 2.19 -12.57 -4.70
N GLN A 78 2.86 -13.46 -3.98
CA GLN A 78 3.25 -13.26 -2.59
C GLN A 78 4.46 -12.34 -2.48
N ASN A 79 4.53 -11.53 -1.43
CA ASN A 79 5.63 -10.59 -1.20
C ASN A 79 5.94 -10.44 0.31
N ILE A 80 7.03 -9.76 0.64
CA ILE A 80 7.50 -9.54 2.01
C ILE A 80 7.83 -8.06 2.20
N LEU A 81 7.41 -7.50 3.33
CA LEU A 81 7.79 -6.16 3.79
C LEU A 81 8.80 -6.26 4.94
N GLY A 82 9.91 -5.55 4.82
CA GLY A 82 11.02 -5.57 5.77
C GLY A 82 11.87 -6.84 5.67
N SER A 83 12.67 -7.09 6.70
CA SER A 83 13.59 -8.23 6.79
C SER A 83 13.70 -8.77 8.21
N GLY A 84 14.29 -9.96 8.36
CA GLY A 84 14.49 -10.63 9.65
C GLY A 84 13.18 -11.06 10.31
N ASP A 85 13.20 -11.18 11.64
CA ASP A 85 12.08 -11.72 12.43
C ASP A 85 10.84 -10.82 12.44
N LEU A 86 11.00 -9.56 12.05
CA LEU A 86 9.91 -8.58 11.94
C LEU A 86 9.37 -8.44 10.52
N ALA A 87 9.76 -9.31 9.59
CA ALA A 87 9.21 -9.30 8.24
C ALA A 87 7.68 -9.54 8.25
N VAL A 88 6.94 -8.84 7.38
CA VAL A 88 5.49 -8.99 7.24
C VAL A 88 5.20 -9.69 5.91
N LYS A 89 4.40 -10.76 5.94
CA LYS A 89 3.90 -11.38 4.71
C LYS A 89 2.89 -10.47 4.03
N GLY A 90 2.99 -10.39 2.72
CA GLY A 90 2.15 -9.54 1.89
C GLY A 90 1.76 -10.21 0.60
N GLU A 91 0.91 -9.52 -0.14
CA GLU A 91 0.54 -9.87 -1.50
C GLU A 91 0.60 -8.65 -2.39
N SER A 92 1.14 -8.86 -3.58
CA SER A 92 1.28 -7.84 -4.60
C SER A 92 0.39 -8.13 -5.78
N ILE A 93 -0.04 -7.05 -6.44
CA ILE A 93 -0.77 -7.11 -7.70
C ILE A 93 -0.20 -6.12 -8.70
N GLU A 94 -0.26 -6.48 -9.97
CA GLU A 94 -0.06 -5.58 -11.09
C GLU A 94 -1.37 -5.49 -11.86
N ALA A 95 -1.78 -4.27 -12.19
CA ALA A 95 -3.02 -4.00 -12.90
C ALA A 95 -2.88 -2.79 -13.82
N THR A 96 -3.83 -2.67 -14.74
CA THR A 96 -3.96 -1.48 -15.59
C THR A 96 -5.39 -0.97 -15.54
N HIS A 97 -5.60 0.34 -15.66
CA HIS A 97 -6.95 0.91 -15.78
C HIS A 97 -6.95 2.17 -16.64
N LYS A 98 -8.14 2.61 -17.08
CA LYS A 98 -8.29 3.82 -17.88
C LYS A 98 -8.50 5.03 -17.00
N THR A 99 -7.86 6.14 -17.35
CA THR A 99 -8.14 7.45 -16.76
C THR A 99 -9.35 8.10 -17.46
N SER A 100 -9.79 9.26 -16.97
CA SER A 100 -10.93 10.00 -17.53
C SER A 100 -10.73 10.41 -19.00
N ASN A 101 -9.49 10.60 -19.45
CA ASN A 101 -9.17 10.89 -20.85
C ASN A 101 -8.91 9.62 -21.70
N ASN A 102 -9.30 8.45 -21.19
CA ASN A 102 -9.15 7.14 -21.83
C ASN A 102 -7.69 6.67 -22.03
N SER A 103 -6.69 7.37 -21.45
CA SER A 103 -5.32 6.89 -21.39
C SER A 103 -5.16 5.76 -20.37
N LEU A 104 -4.20 4.87 -20.60
CA LEU A 104 -3.93 3.72 -19.75
C LEU A 104 -2.96 4.10 -18.62
N LEU A 105 -3.33 3.77 -17.39
CA LEU A 105 -2.46 3.86 -16.21
C LEU A 105 -2.05 2.44 -15.80
N TYR A 106 -0.76 2.28 -15.48
CA TYR A 106 -0.18 1.06 -14.96
C TYR A 106 -0.02 1.20 -13.46
N GLN A 107 -0.39 0.15 -12.73
CA GLN A 107 -0.40 0.15 -11.29
C GLN A 107 0.27 -1.10 -10.74
N TRP A 108 1.08 -0.90 -9.71
CA TRP A 108 1.69 -1.95 -8.92
C TRP A 108 1.36 -1.72 -7.47
N GLN A 109 0.68 -2.67 -6.82
CA GLN A 109 0.31 -2.54 -5.41
C GLN A 109 0.87 -3.69 -4.59
N SER A 110 1.11 -3.46 -3.30
CA SER A 110 1.47 -4.48 -2.33
C SER A 110 0.79 -4.19 -1.00
N GLY A 111 -0.03 -5.13 -0.54
CA GLY A 111 -0.74 -5.08 0.74
C GLY A 111 -0.07 -5.99 1.76
N PHE A 112 0.14 -5.47 2.97
CA PHE A 112 0.78 -6.18 4.08
C PHE A 112 -0.11 -6.14 5.30
N ALA A 113 -0.56 -7.32 5.77
CA ALA A 113 -1.43 -7.44 6.92
C ALA A 113 -0.62 -7.66 8.21
N PHE A 114 -0.93 -6.85 9.22
CA PHE A 114 -0.37 -6.95 10.56
C PHE A 114 -1.37 -7.68 11.46
N TYR A 115 -0.86 -8.67 12.19
CA TYR A 115 -1.61 -9.50 13.13
C TYR A 115 -1.05 -9.41 14.56
N ASP A 116 -0.10 -8.51 14.78
CA ASP A 116 0.49 -8.32 16.11
C ASP A 116 -0.44 -7.54 17.04
N GLU A 117 -0.22 -7.70 18.35
CA GLU A 117 -1.02 -7.03 19.39
C GLU A 117 -1.03 -5.51 19.25
N LYS A 118 0.01 -4.92 18.64
CA LYS A 118 0.15 -3.48 18.46
C LYS A 118 -0.70 -2.96 17.29
N ASN A 119 -0.93 -3.79 16.28
CA ASN A 119 -1.59 -3.41 15.03
C ASN A 119 -2.57 -4.49 14.54
N PRO A 120 -3.54 -4.93 15.36
CA PRO A 120 -4.42 -6.01 14.96
C PRO A 120 -5.24 -5.61 13.73
N ASN A 121 -5.25 -6.47 12.72
CA ASN A 121 -6.05 -6.33 11.49
C ASN A 121 -5.71 -5.09 10.64
N ARG A 122 -4.57 -4.45 10.86
CA ARG A 122 -4.15 -3.31 10.02
C ARG A 122 -3.54 -3.82 8.73
N VAL A 123 -3.86 -3.14 7.63
CA VAL A 123 -3.22 -3.36 6.34
C VAL A 123 -2.50 -2.09 5.92
N LEU A 124 -1.22 -2.24 5.56
CA LEU A 124 -0.44 -1.18 4.93
C LEU A 124 -0.36 -1.49 3.43
N VAL A 125 -0.80 -0.55 2.60
CA VAL A 125 -0.84 -0.73 1.14
C VAL A 125 0.11 0.27 0.49
N PHE A 126 1.12 -0.26 -0.20
CA PHE A 126 2.02 0.50 -1.06
C PHE A 126 1.51 0.40 -2.49
N SER A 127 1.39 1.52 -3.19
CA SER A 127 0.92 1.54 -4.57
C SER A 127 1.71 2.54 -5.41
N VAL A 128 2.28 2.07 -6.51
CA VAL A 128 2.86 2.91 -7.55
C VAL A 128 1.93 2.97 -8.75
N THR A 129 1.77 4.18 -9.28
CA THR A 129 1.07 4.42 -10.54
C THR A 129 1.93 5.20 -11.51
N GLN A 130 1.89 4.83 -12.79
CA GLN A 130 2.61 5.52 -13.86
C GLN A 130 1.93 5.36 -15.22
N LYS A 131 2.29 6.24 -16.17
CA LYS A 131 1.69 6.28 -17.52
C LYS A 131 2.34 5.30 -18.51
N LYS A 132 3.44 4.64 -18.14
CA LYS A 132 4.18 3.68 -18.96
C LYS A 132 4.15 2.30 -18.31
N PRO A 133 4.28 1.20 -19.09
CA PRO A 133 4.52 -0.12 -18.52
C PRO A 133 5.72 -0.12 -17.56
N PHE A 134 5.67 -0.98 -16.54
CA PHE A 134 6.83 -1.22 -15.69
C PHE A 134 7.92 -1.92 -16.50
N ALA A 135 9.14 -1.41 -16.41
CA ALA A 135 10.30 -2.07 -16.97
C ALA A 135 10.67 -3.30 -16.10
N PRO A 136 11.35 -4.32 -16.64
CA PRO A 136 11.73 -5.51 -15.86
C PRO A 136 12.49 -5.19 -14.56
N GLU A 137 13.33 -4.15 -14.58
CA GLU A 137 14.15 -3.72 -13.45
C GLU A 137 13.33 -3.10 -12.30
N PHE A 138 12.05 -2.78 -12.55
CA PHE A 138 11.18 -2.23 -11.52
C PHE A 138 10.91 -3.23 -10.39
N GLU A 139 10.90 -4.53 -10.69
CA GLU A 139 10.67 -5.56 -9.68
C GLU A 139 11.77 -5.55 -8.61
N ASP A 140 13.03 -5.43 -9.02
CA ASP A 140 14.18 -5.33 -8.11
C ASP A 140 14.15 -4.03 -7.29
N TYR A 141 13.84 -2.89 -7.95
CA TYR A 141 13.65 -1.63 -7.26
C TYR A 141 12.56 -1.73 -6.18
N TRP A 142 11.42 -2.32 -6.53
CA TRP A 142 10.30 -2.51 -5.63
C TRP A 142 10.65 -3.42 -4.46
N GLN A 143 11.32 -4.54 -4.73
CA GLN A 143 11.76 -5.47 -3.70
C GLN A 143 12.73 -4.81 -2.72
N ASN A 144 13.68 -4.01 -3.22
CA ASN A 144 14.62 -3.27 -2.38
C ASN A 144 13.91 -2.24 -1.50
N LEU A 145 12.96 -1.49 -2.05
CA LEU A 145 12.13 -0.55 -1.29
C LEU A 145 11.39 -1.27 -0.16
N LEU A 146 10.69 -2.36 -0.45
CA LEU A 146 9.94 -3.10 0.55
C LEU A 146 10.84 -3.71 1.63
N THR A 147 12.00 -4.24 1.25
CA THR A 147 12.95 -4.86 2.18
C THR A 147 13.60 -3.82 3.12
N SER A 148 13.73 -2.56 2.67
CA SER A 148 14.25 -1.46 3.49
C SER A 148 13.30 -0.98 4.59
N PHE A 149 12.04 -1.44 4.60
CA PHE A 149 11.07 -1.04 5.61
C PHE A 149 11.51 -1.50 7.01
N GLN A 150 11.49 -0.57 7.96
CA GLN A 150 11.78 -0.83 9.37
C GLN A 150 10.54 -0.54 10.21
N ARG A 151 10.15 -1.49 11.06
CA ARG A 151 9.05 -1.28 12.02
C ARG A 151 9.52 -0.37 13.15
N ASN A 152 8.70 0.62 13.51
CA ASN A 152 8.90 1.39 14.74
C ASN A 152 8.63 0.48 15.95
N THR A 153 9.66 0.25 16.78
CA THR A 153 9.58 -0.64 17.95
C THR A 153 8.78 -0.07 19.12
#